data_AF-A0A2A6JCK0-F1
#
_entry.id   AF-A0A2A6JCK0-F1
#
_cell.length_a   1.000
_cell.length_b   1.000
_cell.length_c   1.000
_cell.angle_alpha   90.00
_cell.angle_beta   90.00
_cell.angle_gamma   90.00
#
_symmetry.space_group_name_H-M   'P 1'
#
loop_
_entity.id
_entity.type
_entity.pdbx_description
1 polymer ?
#
loop_
_entity_poly.entity_id
_entity_poly.type
_entity_poly.pdbx_seq_one_letter_code
_entity_poly.pdbx_strand_id
1 'polypeptide(L)'
;MKNLFVKIAAIGMLVLAPAIAQAAEGYSTANVNMRAGPSTRYPAVAVIPAGSSVEIRGCLSEVNWCDVEFYGGRGWVSGQYVQALYQQRRIYVGPQYYRPLGIPMIRFNVDNYWDRYYRNRDFYRERDRWSRGPDYYYRDRDNRDRDGRDRDRDNRDRDRDWRDRNRDRDWRDDNQGDDRQGDDRQRGDRQRDGRRWDDRRGDDRRPDRRDFDCRPGDPSCDE
;
A
#
# COMPACT_ATOMS: atom_id res chain seq x y z
N MET A 1 -54.29 -9.42 -73.93
CA MET A 1 -53.33 -8.37 -73.57
C MET A 1 -53.18 -8.45 -72.05
N LYS A 2 -52.06 -8.93 -71.49
CA LYS A 2 -50.76 -8.25 -71.27
C LYS A 2 -50.87 -7.09 -70.25
N ASN A 3 -50.01 -7.16 -69.22
CA ASN A 3 -49.55 -6.08 -68.33
C ASN A 3 -50.55 -5.62 -67.23
N LEU A 4 -50.12 -5.18 -66.03
CA LEU A 4 -48.91 -5.49 -65.25
C LEU A 4 -49.16 -5.09 -63.77
N PHE A 5 -48.52 -5.81 -62.84
CA PHE A 5 -48.17 -5.48 -61.44
C PHE A 5 -48.26 -3.99 -61.02
N VAL A 6 -48.65 -3.74 -59.75
CA VAL A 6 -47.69 -3.46 -58.65
C VAL A 6 -48.22 -4.08 -57.35
N LYS A 7 -47.37 -4.82 -56.63
CA LYS A 7 -47.56 -5.13 -55.21
C LYS A 7 -46.74 -4.11 -54.41
N ILE A 8 -47.38 -3.25 -53.61
CA ILE A 8 -46.64 -2.34 -52.71
C ILE A 8 -46.19 -3.16 -51.50
N ALA A 9 -44.97 -3.68 -51.55
CA ALA A 9 -44.32 -4.28 -50.41
C ALA A 9 -43.85 -3.17 -49.46
N ALA A 10 -44.53 -3.01 -48.33
CA ALA A 10 -44.08 -2.12 -47.26
C ALA A 10 -42.81 -2.70 -46.62
N ILE A 11 -41.64 -2.22 -47.05
CA ILE A 11 -40.35 -2.62 -46.47
C ILE A 11 -40.28 -2.02 -45.06
N GLY A 12 -40.46 -2.87 -44.05
CA GLY A 12 -40.37 -2.48 -42.65
C GLY A 12 -38.97 -1.97 -42.33
N MET A 13 -38.86 -0.69 -41.97
CA MET A 13 -37.60 -0.08 -41.57
C MET A 13 -37.16 -0.65 -40.22
N LEU A 14 -36.23 -1.61 -40.25
CA LEU A 14 -35.71 -2.27 -39.06
C LEU A 14 -34.81 -1.30 -38.28
N VAL A 15 -35.39 -0.58 -37.32
CA VAL A 15 -34.65 0.36 -36.47
C VAL A 15 -33.72 -0.42 -35.54
N LEU A 16 -32.43 -0.50 -35.92
CA LEU A 16 -31.35 -0.91 -35.03
C LEU A 16 -31.12 0.18 -33.97
N ALA A 17 -31.96 0.19 -32.95
CA ALA A 17 -31.70 0.96 -31.74
C ALA A 17 -30.37 0.48 -31.11
N PRO A 18 -29.44 1.38 -30.76
CA PRO A 18 -28.20 0.98 -30.12
C PRO A 18 -28.52 0.37 -28.75
N ALA A 19 -28.00 -0.83 -28.50
CA ALA A 19 -28.13 -1.48 -27.20
C ALA A 19 -27.38 -0.65 -26.14
N ILE A 20 -28.12 0.11 -25.34
CA ILE A 20 -27.58 0.87 -24.21
C ILE A 20 -26.94 -0.14 -23.25
N ALA A 21 -25.66 0.03 -22.94
CA ALA A 21 -24.94 -0.84 -22.02
C ALA A 21 -25.51 -0.67 -20.60
N GLN A 22 -26.38 -1.59 -20.20
CA GLN A 22 -27.04 -1.53 -18.90
C GLN A 22 -26.06 -1.90 -17.79
N ALA A 23 -25.89 -1.00 -16.83
CA ALA A 23 -25.25 -1.29 -15.55
C ALA A 23 -26.34 -1.71 -14.55
N ALA A 24 -26.04 -2.68 -13.70
CA ALA A 24 -26.94 -3.07 -12.63
C ALA A 24 -26.77 -2.13 -11.43
N GLU A 25 -27.86 -1.68 -10.82
CA GLU A 25 -27.78 -0.95 -9.55
C GLU A 25 -27.39 -1.92 -8.41
N GLY A 26 -26.42 -1.52 -7.60
CA GLY A 26 -26.06 -2.18 -6.35
C GLY A 26 -25.96 -1.18 -5.21
N TYR A 27 -25.87 -1.69 -3.99
CA TYR A 27 -25.67 -0.90 -2.78
C TYR A 27 -24.54 -1.49 -1.95
N SER A 28 -23.68 -0.63 -1.41
CA SER A 28 -22.64 -1.05 -0.47
C SER A 28 -23.24 -1.53 0.86
N THR A 29 -22.67 -2.58 1.45
CA THR A 29 -23.11 -3.12 2.76
C THR A 29 -22.24 -2.68 3.93
N ALA A 30 -21.10 -2.07 3.66
CA ALA A 30 -20.14 -1.57 4.64
C ALA A 30 -19.36 -0.38 4.05
N ASN A 31 -18.63 0.35 4.89
CA ASN A 31 -17.67 1.37 4.44
C ASN A 31 -16.52 0.66 3.69
N VAL A 32 -16.57 0.64 2.36
CA VAL A 32 -15.73 -0.23 1.54
C VAL A 32 -14.76 0.56 0.65
N ASN A 33 -13.51 0.12 0.61
CA ASN A 33 -12.49 0.70 -0.27
C ASN A 33 -12.75 0.31 -1.73
N MET A 34 -13.07 1.31 -2.56
CA MET A 34 -13.03 1.18 -4.02
C MET A 34 -11.57 1.29 -4.49
N ARG A 35 -11.12 0.40 -5.38
CA ARG A 35 -9.70 0.22 -5.71
C ARG A 35 -9.37 0.41 -7.19
N ALA A 36 -8.08 0.60 -7.46
CA ALA A 36 -7.54 0.73 -8.81
C ALA A 36 -7.55 -0.57 -9.64
N GLY A 37 -7.95 -1.70 -9.04
CA GLY A 37 -8.10 -2.99 -9.72
C GLY A 37 -8.63 -4.07 -8.76
N PRO A 38 -8.85 -5.31 -9.26
CA PRO A 38 -9.60 -6.37 -8.58
C PRO A 38 -8.74 -7.17 -7.56
N SER A 39 -8.15 -6.47 -6.59
CA SER A 39 -7.39 -7.08 -5.48
C SER A 39 -7.23 -6.07 -4.34
N THR A 40 -7.18 -6.56 -3.10
CA THR A 40 -6.86 -5.77 -1.89
C THR A 40 -5.46 -5.15 -1.94
N ARG A 41 -4.58 -5.64 -2.82
CA ARG A 41 -3.25 -5.08 -3.08
C ARG A 41 -3.24 -3.79 -3.90
N TYR A 42 -4.26 -3.53 -4.73
CA TYR A 42 -4.29 -2.30 -5.54
C TYR A 42 -4.58 -1.07 -4.68
N PRO A 43 -4.05 0.12 -5.05
CA PRO A 43 -4.37 1.39 -4.39
C PRO A 43 -5.87 1.60 -4.21
N ALA A 44 -6.27 2.11 -3.04
CA ALA A 44 -7.63 2.62 -2.85
C ALA A 44 -7.78 3.96 -3.58
N VAL A 45 -8.89 4.14 -4.30
CA VAL A 45 -9.18 5.35 -5.08
C VAL A 45 -10.29 6.21 -4.48
N ALA A 46 -11.17 5.59 -3.69
CA ALA A 46 -12.21 6.21 -2.85
C ALA A 46 -12.67 5.23 -1.75
N VAL A 47 -13.39 5.74 -0.75
CA VAL A 47 -14.22 4.92 0.17
C VAL A 47 -15.69 5.13 -0.18
N ILE A 48 -16.44 4.05 -0.29
CA ILE A 48 -17.89 4.06 -0.49
C ILE A 48 -18.55 3.87 0.88
N PRO A 49 -19.30 4.85 1.42
CA PRO A 49 -19.99 4.71 2.71
C PRO A 49 -21.12 3.69 2.64
N ALA A 50 -21.32 2.92 3.70
CA ALA A 50 -22.34 1.88 3.78
C ALA A 50 -23.75 2.39 3.39
N GLY A 51 -24.50 1.57 2.64
CA GLY A 51 -25.83 1.92 2.14
C GLY A 51 -25.84 2.73 0.84
N SER A 52 -24.70 3.32 0.44
CA SER A 52 -24.62 4.10 -0.82
C SER A 52 -24.87 3.23 -2.05
N SER A 53 -25.65 3.76 -3.00
CA SER A 53 -25.86 3.15 -4.32
C SER A 53 -24.61 3.27 -5.20
N VAL A 54 -24.41 2.28 -6.09
CA VAL A 54 -23.29 2.14 -7.03
C VAL A 54 -23.77 1.54 -8.35
N GLU A 55 -23.19 1.96 -9.48
CA GLU A 55 -23.48 1.36 -10.78
C GLU A 55 -22.47 0.25 -11.13
N ILE A 56 -22.93 -0.99 -11.20
CA ILE A 56 -22.11 -2.16 -11.52
C ILE A 56 -21.95 -2.23 -13.05
N ARG A 57 -20.82 -1.75 -13.57
CA ARG A 57 -20.48 -1.85 -15.01
C ARG A 57 -20.05 -3.26 -15.44
N GLY A 58 -19.71 -4.14 -14.50
CA GLY A 58 -19.39 -5.55 -14.73
C GLY A 58 -18.56 -6.19 -13.60
N CYS A 59 -18.38 -7.50 -13.64
CA CYS A 59 -17.57 -8.25 -12.65
C CYS A 59 -16.65 -9.30 -13.31
N LEU A 60 -15.62 -9.76 -12.59
CA LEU A 60 -14.77 -10.88 -13.02
C LEU A 60 -15.50 -12.22 -12.82
N SER A 61 -15.23 -13.18 -13.71
CA SER A 61 -15.79 -14.54 -13.67
C SER A 61 -15.12 -15.45 -12.62
N GLU A 62 -13.82 -15.29 -12.41
CA GLU A 62 -12.99 -16.21 -11.61
C GLU A 62 -12.87 -15.80 -10.13
N VAL A 63 -13.03 -14.51 -9.84
CA VAL A 63 -12.98 -13.94 -8.49
C VAL A 63 -14.13 -12.94 -8.34
N ASN A 64 -14.72 -12.85 -7.14
CA ASN A 64 -15.88 -11.97 -6.92
C ASN A 64 -15.48 -10.49 -6.73
N TRP A 65 -14.90 -9.90 -7.77
CA TRP A 65 -14.64 -8.45 -7.87
C TRP A 65 -15.52 -7.85 -8.96
N CYS A 66 -16.18 -6.75 -8.61
CA CYS A 66 -17.00 -5.95 -9.50
C CYS A 66 -16.37 -4.58 -9.67
N ASP A 67 -16.16 -4.15 -10.91
CA ASP A 67 -15.58 -2.86 -11.23
C ASP A 67 -16.75 -1.88 -11.42
N VAL A 68 -17.01 -1.04 -10.40
CA VAL A 68 -18.21 -0.20 -10.20
C VAL A 68 -17.96 1.29 -10.42
N GLU A 69 -19.03 2.07 -10.43
CA GLU A 69 -19.01 3.53 -10.49
C GLU A 69 -19.73 4.17 -9.29
N PHE A 70 -19.14 5.23 -8.74
CA PHE A 70 -19.58 5.91 -7.52
C PHE A 70 -19.16 7.38 -7.57
N TYR A 71 -20.12 8.32 -7.51
CA TYR A 71 -19.90 9.77 -7.68
C TYR A 71 -19.06 10.13 -8.93
N GLY A 72 -19.31 9.46 -10.06
CA GLY A 72 -18.52 9.60 -11.30
C GLY A 72 -17.09 9.03 -11.23
N GLY A 73 -16.63 8.62 -10.04
CA GLY A 73 -15.41 7.86 -9.85
C GLY A 73 -15.60 6.41 -10.25
N ARG A 74 -14.60 5.87 -10.95
CA ARG A 74 -14.58 4.49 -11.47
C ARG A 74 -13.58 3.64 -10.66
N GLY A 75 -13.92 2.41 -10.27
CA GLY A 75 -13.00 1.49 -9.57
C GLY A 75 -13.64 0.21 -9.00
N TRP A 76 -12.84 -0.68 -8.42
CA TRP A 76 -13.27 -2.04 -8.06
C TRP A 76 -13.57 -2.27 -6.59
N VAL A 77 -14.58 -3.10 -6.33
CA VAL A 77 -15.08 -3.51 -5.01
C VAL A 77 -15.32 -5.03 -5.02
N SER A 78 -15.06 -5.72 -3.91
CA SER A 78 -15.45 -7.14 -3.78
C SER A 78 -16.99 -7.24 -3.74
N GLY A 79 -17.59 -8.11 -4.56
CA GLY A 79 -19.04 -8.31 -4.60
C GLY A 79 -19.64 -8.77 -3.27
N GLN A 80 -18.80 -9.29 -2.35
CA GLN A 80 -19.18 -9.58 -0.96
C GLN A 80 -19.64 -8.33 -0.17
N TYR A 81 -19.26 -7.12 -0.61
CA TYR A 81 -19.68 -5.85 -0.01
C TYR A 81 -20.73 -5.10 -0.83
N VAL A 82 -21.29 -5.72 -1.88
CA VAL A 82 -22.31 -5.12 -2.74
C VAL A 82 -23.56 -6.00 -2.75
N GLN A 83 -24.73 -5.40 -2.55
CA GLN A 83 -26.02 -6.07 -2.70
C GLN A 83 -26.81 -5.47 -3.86
N ALA A 84 -27.39 -6.32 -4.70
CA ALA A 84 -28.34 -5.92 -5.74
C ALA A 84 -29.76 -6.37 -5.38
N LEU A 85 -30.77 -5.73 -5.97
CA LEU A 85 -32.17 -6.15 -5.84
C LEU A 85 -32.48 -7.26 -6.86
N TYR A 86 -32.80 -8.45 -6.37
CA TYR A 86 -33.24 -9.59 -7.17
C TYR A 86 -34.53 -10.15 -6.59
N GLN A 87 -35.60 -10.22 -7.40
CA GLN A 87 -36.91 -10.76 -6.98
C GLN A 87 -37.41 -10.16 -5.65
N GLN A 88 -37.39 -8.82 -5.54
CA GLN A 88 -37.76 -8.04 -4.34
C GLN A 88 -36.88 -8.29 -3.08
N ARG A 89 -35.77 -9.03 -3.19
CA ARG A 89 -34.82 -9.28 -2.10
C ARG A 89 -33.47 -8.64 -2.39
N ARG A 90 -32.79 -8.16 -1.35
CA ARG A 90 -31.36 -7.79 -1.45
C ARG A 90 -30.54 -9.08 -1.39
N ILE A 91 -29.73 -9.33 -2.42
CA ILE A 91 -28.79 -10.46 -2.48
C ILE A 91 -27.37 -9.96 -2.70
N TYR A 92 -26.38 -10.63 -2.12
CA TYR A 92 -24.98 -10.30 -2.34
C TYR A 92 -24.57 -10.61 -3.77
N VAL A 93 -23.87 -9.67 -4.42
CA VAL A 93 -23.42 -9.82 -5.80
C VAL A 93 -22.34 -10.90 -5.86
N GLY A 94 -22.50 -11.84 -6.78
CA GLY A 94 -21.60 -12.96 -7.00
C GLY A 94 -21.94 -13.74 -8.27
N PRO A 95 -21.07 -14.65 -8.74
CA PRO A 95 -21.14 -15.23 -10.08
C PRO A 95 -22.48 -15.87 -10.46
N GLN A 96 -23.16 -16.50 -9.51
CA GLN A 96 -24.48 -17.12 -9.70
C GLN A 96 -25.59 -16.11 -10.01
N TYR A 97 -25.41 -14.83 -9.66
CA TYR A 97 -26.38 -13.76 -9.88
C TYR A 97 -26.01 -12.81 -11.02
N TYR A 98 -24.79 -12.86 -11.58
CA TYR A 98 -24.39 -11.93 -12.65
C TYR A 98 -25.36 -11.96 -13.84
N ARG A 99 -25.60 -13.14 -14.42
CA ARG A 99 -26.50 -13.31 -15.57
C ARG A 99 -27.97 -12.96 -15.25
N PRO A 100 -28.57 -13.42 -14.12
CA PRO A 100 -29.90 -12.97 -13.70
C PRO A 100 -30.05 -11.46 -13.47
N LEU A 101 -28.98 -10.75 -13.12
CA LEU A 101 -28.94 -9.29 -12.93
C LEU A 101 -28.53 -8.50 -14.19
N GLY A 102 -28.27 -9.17 -15.32
CA GLY A 102 -27.74 -8.52 -16.53
C GLY A 102 -26.29 -8.03 -16.44
N ILE A 103 -25.58 -8.32 -15.35
CA ILE A 103 -24.20 -7.90 -15.12
C ILE A 103 -23.27 -8.62 -16.12
N PRO A 104 -22.49 -7.89 -16.94
CA PRO A 104 -21.56 -8.52 -17.87
C PRO A 104 -20.34 -9.08 -17.13
N MET A 105 -19.90 -10.27 -17.54
CA MET A 105 -18.58 -10.79 -17.18
C MET A 105 -17.51 -10.10 -18.03
N ILE A 106 -16.59 -9.42 -17.37
CA ILE A 106 -15.55 -8.59 -17.98
C ILE A 106 -14.16 -9.09 -17.57
N ARG A 107 -13.11 -8.52 -18.17
CA ARG A 107 -11.70 -8.79 -17.85
C ARG A 107 -11.03 -7.51 -17.39
N PHE A 108 -10.12 -7.62 -16.42
CA PHE A 108 -9.25 -6.53 -16.02
C PHE A 108 -7.95 -6.56 -16.84
N ASN A 109 -7.59 -5.44 -17.45
CA ASN A 109 -6.23 -5.14 -17.88
C ASN A 109 -5.87 -3.78 -17.29
N VAL A 110 -4.79 -3.74 -16.52
CA VAL A 110 -4.39 -2.53 -15.78
C VAL A 110 -4.04 -1.39 -16.73
N ASP A 111 -3.42 -1.68 -17.88
CA ASP A 111 -2.98 -0.65 -18.82
C ASP A 111 -4.18 0.15 -19.35
N ASN A 112 -5.09 -0.49 -20.07
CA ASN A 112 -6.29 0.14 -20.63
C ASN A 112 -7.17 0.79 -19.55
N TYR A 113 -7.30 0.16 -18.38
CA TYR A 113 -8.13 0.68 -17.29
C TYR A 113 -7.52 1.93 -16.64
N TRP A 114 -6.22 1.94 -16.36
CA TRP A 114 -5.52 3.07 -15.75
C TRP A 114 -5.35 4.22 -16.74
N ASP A 115 -5.05 3.90 -18.01
CA ASP A 115 -5.04 4.85 -19.11
C ASP A 115 -6.39 5.53 -19.34
N ARG A 116 -7.50 4.88 -18.99
CA ARG A 116 -8.84 5.47 -19.16
C ARG A 116 -9.30 6.30 -17.96
N TYR A 117 -9.03 5.83 -16.75
CA TYR A 117 -9.65 6.39 -15.53
C TYR A 117 -8.68 7.06 -14.56
N TYR A 118 -7.36 6.81 -14.66
CA TYR A 118 -6.39 7.19 -13.63
C TYR A 118 -5.15 7.95 -14.12
N ARG A 119 -5.07 8.40 -15.38
CA ARG A 119 -3.91 9.20 -15.89
C ARG A 119 -3.48 10.35 -14.98
N ASN A 120 -4.45 10.95 -14.27
CA ASN A 120 -4.25 12.10 -13.38
C ASN A 120 -4.01 11.70 -11.91
N ARG A 121 -3.73 10.43 -11.61
CA ARG A 121 -3.42 9.92 -10.25
C ARG A 121 -1.92 9.74 -10.09
N ASP A 122 -1.43 10.02 -8.89
CA ASP A 122 -0.02 9.86 -8.47
C ASP A 122 0.56 8.47 -8.74
N PHE A 123 -0.22 7.42 -8.49
CA PHE A 123 0.18 6.03 -8.70
C PHE A 123 0.26 5.61 -10.18
N TYR A 124 -0.27 6.41 -11.12
CA TYR A 124 -0.29 6.08 -12.55
C TYR A 124 1.11 5.91 -13.15
N ARG A 125 2.10 6.67 -12.65
CA ARG A 125 3.53 6.52 -13.03
C ARG A 125 4.12 5.13 -12.75
N GLU A 126 3.41 4.29 -11.99
CA GLU A 126 3.83 2.94 -11.61
C GLU A 126 3.08 1.85 -12.39
N ARG A 127 2.23 2.21 -13.37
CA ARG A 127 1.39 1.30 -14.18
C ARG A 127 2.16 0.08 -14.67
N ASP A 128 3.33 0.28 -15.30
CA ASP A 128 4.17 -0.79 -15.86
C ASP A 128 4.65 -1.84 -14.82
N ARG A 129 4.71 -1.46 -13.53
CA ARG A 129 4.99 -2.39 -12.42
C ARG A 129 3.75 -3.21 -12.09
N TRP A 130 2.58 -2.56 -12.01
CA TRP A 130 1.30 -3.22 -11.78
C TRP A 130 0.87 -4.12 -12.96
N SER A 131 1.31 -3.84 -14.19
CA SER A 131 1.08 -4.67 -15.38
C SER A 131 1.72 -6.06 -15.30
N ARG A 132 2.67 -6.27 -14.37
CA ARG A 132 3.23 -7.60 -14.06
C ARG A 132 2.36 -8.42 -13.11
N GLY A 133 1.34 -7.81 -12.51
CA GLY A 133 0.46 -8.41 -11.50
C GLY A 133 0.76 -7.91 -10.08
N PRO A 134 -0.26 -7.83 -9.21
CA PRO A 134 -0.16 -7.12 -7.94
C PRO A 134 0.70 -7.85 -6.89
N ASP A 135 0.92 -9.17 -7.01
CA ASP A 135 1.78 -9.93 -6.09
C ASP A 135 3.28 -9.64 -6.30
N TYR A 136 3.70 -9.32 -7.53
CA TYR A 136 5.08 -8.90 -7.81
C TYR A 136 5.44 -7.59 -7.11
N TYR A 137 4.50 -6.64 -7.06
CA TYR A 137 4.69 -5.34 -6.39
C TYR A 137 5.12 -5.49 -4.93
N TYR A 138 4.52 -6.46 -4.22
CA TYR A 138 4.81 -6.70 -2.81
C TYR A 138 6.08 -7.53 -2.61
N ARG A 139 6.32 -8.58 -3.41
CA ARG A 139 7.56 -9.37 -3.34
C ARG A 139 8.81 -8.51 -3.52
N ASP A 140 8.79 -7.55 -4.44
CA ASP A 140 9.91 -6.61 -4.65
C ASP A 140 10.11 -5.65 -3.47
N ARG A 141 9.07 -5.37 -2.68
CA ARG A 141 9.18 -4.57 -1.45
C ARG A 141 9.72 -5.39 -0.30
N ASP A 142 9.16 -6.57 -0.06
CA ASP A 142 9.59 -7.48 1.01
C ASP A 142 11.07 -7.86 0.86
N ASN A 143 11.55 -8.02 -0.38
CA ASN A 143 12.97 -8.22 -0.68
C ASN A 143 13.83 -6.98 -0.33
N ARG A 144 13.41 -5.76 -0.70
CA ARG A 144 14.15 -4.53 -0.36
C ARG A 144 14.21 -4.27 1.14
N ASP A 145 13.11 -4.53 1.84
CA ASP A 145 13.01 -4.38 3.29
C ASP A 145 13.84 -5.48 4.02
N ARG A 146 14.18 -6.58 3.33
CA ARG A 146 15.13 -7.61 3.78
C ARG A 146 16.59 -7.20 3.48
N ASP A 147 16.90 -6.82 2.25
CA ASP A 147 18.22 -6.31 1.83
C ASP A 147 18.70 -5.14 2.71
N GLY A 148 17.77 -4.29 3.15
CA GLY A 148 18.04 -3.22 4.11
C GLY A 148 18.49 -3.73 5.48
N ARG A 149 17.77 -4.71 6.05
CA ARG A 149 18.10 -5.33 7.34
C ARG A 149 19.42 -6.10 7.31
N ASP A 150 19.71 -6.76 6.20
CA ASP A 150 20.97 -7.49 6.03
C ASP A 150 22.15 -6.52 5.89
N ARG A 151 21.98 -5.36 5.23
CA ARG A 151 22.99 -4.27 5.25
C ARG A 151 23.16 -3.62 6.62
N ASP A 152 22.07 -3.42 7.37
CA ASP A 152 22.14 -2.91 8.75
C ASP A 152 22.90 -3.89 9.67
N ARG A 153 22.81 -5.20 9.38
CA ARG A 153 23.59 -6.23 10.06
C ARG A 153 25.06 -6.18 9.68
N ASP A 154 25.38 -6.18 8.38
CA ASP A 154 26.75 -6.05 7.88
C ASP A 154 27.47 -4.81 8.44
N ASN A 155 26.76 -3.69 8.57
CA ASN A 155 27.30 -2.48 9.18
C ASN A 155 27.55 -2.64 10.69
N ARG A 156 26.63 -3.25 11.45
CA ARG A 156 26.82 -3.50 12.90
C ARG A 156 27.96 -4.48 13.19
N ASP A 157 28.10 -5.52 12.38
CA ASP A 157 29.16 -6.50 12.53
C ASP A 157 30.52 -5.88 12.09
N ARG A 158 30.54 -5.01 11.08
CA ARG A 158 31.71 -4.17 10.75
C ARG A 158 32.06 -3.16 11.85
N ASP A 159 31.08 -2.56 12.52
CA ASP A 159 31.28 -1.66 13.66
C ASP A 159 31.82 -2.37 14.90
N ARG A 160 31.49 -3.66 15.10
CA ARG A 160 32.14 -4.51 16.11
C ARG A 160 33.59 -4.76 15.75
N ASP A 161 33.85 -5.21 14.52
CA ASP A 161 35.19 -5.42 13.97
C ASP A 161 36.12 -4.21 14.17
N TRP A 162 35.61 -2.99 14.01
CA TRP A 162 36.36 -1.76 14.31
C TRP A 162 36.63 -1.53 15.80
N ARG A 163 35.68 -1.86 16.69
CA ARG A 163 35.84 -1.70 18.14
C ARG A 163 36.82 -2.73 18.70
N ASP A 164 36.70 -3.98 18.27
CA ASP A 164 37.56 -5.06 18.75
C ASP A 164 39.01 -4.89 18.25
N ARG A 165 39.21 -4.47 16.99
CA ARG A 165 40.56 -4.09 16.49
C ARG A 165 41.19 -2.88 17.18
N ASN A 166 40.39 -1.96 17.71
CA ASN A 166 40.92 -0.83 18.49
C ASN A 166 41.28 -1.29 19.91
N ARG A 167 40.43 -2.10 20.56
CA ARG A 167 40.77 -2.76 21.84
C ARG A 167 42.06 -3.59 21.73
N ASP A 168 42.27 -4.30 20.64
CA ASP A 168 43.50 -5.06 20.36
C ASP A 168 44.74 -4.19 20.08
N ARG A 169 44.58 -2.87 19.88
CA ARG A 169 45.67 -1.89 19.88
C ARG A 169 45.95 -1.36 21.27
N ASP A 170 44.91 -1.02 22.03
CA ASP A 170 45.04 -0.53 23.40
C ASP A 170 45.86 -1.53 24.26
N TRP A 171 45.53 -2.84 24.17
CA TRP A 171 46.28 -3.93 24.82
C TRP A 171 47.75 -4.09 24.39
N ARG A 172 48.21 -3.43 23.31
CA ARG A 172 49.60 -3.53 22.81
C ARG A 172 50.50 -2.38 23.22
N ASP A 173 49.94 -1.22 23.58
CA ASP A 173 50.73 -0.13 24.17
C ASP A 173 51.01 -0.41 25.66
N ASP A 174 50.01 -0.93 26.40
CA ASP A 174 50.18 -1.31 27.81
C ASP A 174 51.30 -2.36 28.04
N ASN A 175 51.53 -3.26 27.06
CA ASN A 175 52.50 -4.35 27.15
C ASN A 175 53.87 -4.04 26.53
N GLN A 176 54.26 -2.76 26.45
CA GLN A 176 55.59 -2.31 25.97
C GLN A 176 56.36 -1.44 26.99
N GLY A 177 55.88 -1.35 28.23
CA GLY A 177 56.40 -0.41 29.23
C GLY A 177 57.59 -0.86 30.12
N ASP A 178 57.78 -2.16 30.35
CA ASP A 178 58.37 -2.62 31.64
C ASP A 178 59.77 -3.31 31.56
N ASP A 179 60.35 -3.50 30.37
CA ASP A 179 61.62 -4.23 30.17
C ASP A 179 62.90 -3.36 30.19
N ARG A 180 62.97 -2.34 31.06
CA ARG A 180 64.22 -1.56 31.30
C ARG A 180 64.45 -1.19 32.77
N GLN A 181 64.70 -2.19 33.61
CA GLN A 181 65.40 -1.99 34.88
C GLN A 181 66.91 -1.85 34.63
N GLY A 182 67.51 -0.77 35.13
CA GLY A 182 68.95 -0.50 35.02
C GLY A 182 69.28 0.90 35.54
N ASP A 183 69.97 0.94 36.68
CA ASP A 183 70.42 2.11 37.46
C ASP A 183 70.48 3.48 36.76
N ASP A 184 69.92 4.51 37.40
CA ASP A 184 70.78 5.39 38.21
C ASP A 184 70.01 6.18 39.29
N ARG A 185 70.72 6.85 40.21
CA ARG A 185 70.15 7.52 41.40
C ARG A 185 70.29 9.04 41.42
N GLN A 186 69.33 9.67 42.13
CA GLN A 186 69.32 11.04 42.68
C GLN A 186 68.85 12.21 41.77
N ARG A 187 68.25 13.21 42.45
CA ARG A 187 67.78 14.53 41.97
C ARG A 187 66.54 14.46 41.06
N GLY A 188 65.53 15.32 41.26
CA GLY A 188 65.35 16.35 42.29
C GLY A 188 63.98 17.03 42.14
N ASP A 189 63.57 17.81 43.14
CA ASP A 189 62.21 18.34 43.27
C ASP A 189 61.76 19.24 42.10
N ARG A 190 60.53 19.01 41.60
CA ARG A 190 59.56 20.07 41.24
C ARG A 190 58.17 19.52 40.93
N GLN A 191 57.24 19.84 41.85
CA GLN A 191 55.90 20.37 41.59
C GLN A 191 55.22 20.01 40.26
N ARG A 192 54.09 19.30 40.33
CA ARG A 192 52.95 19.59 39.44
C ARG A 192 51.62 19.49 40.17
N ASP A 193 50.82 20.54 40.05
CA ASP A 193 49.58 20.75 40.78
C ASP A 193 48.50 19.76 40.34
N GLY A 194 47.89 19.07 41.31
CA GLY A 194 46.78 18.16 41.06
C GLY A 194 45.44 18.90 40.98
N ARG A 195 44.45 18.28 40.32
CA ARG A 195 43.03 18.49 40.64
C ARG A 195 42.29 17.16 40.73
N ARG A 196 41.92 16.84 41.97
CA ARG A 196 40.94 15.84 42.36
C ARG A 196 39.60 16.11 41.68
N TRP A 197 38.97 15.07 41.16
CA TRP A 197 37.53 15.01 40.89
C TRP A 197 36.99 13.71 41.48
N ASP A 198 35.98 13.81 42.35
CA ASP A 198 35.39 12.67 43.04
C ASP A 198 34.28 12.04 42.19
N ASP A 199 34.33 10.73 41.97
CA ASP A 199 33.26 9.95 41.32
C ASP A 199 32.00 9.88 42.19
N ARG A 200 31.17 10.93 42.10
CA ARG A 200 29.85 10.96 42.74
C ARG A 200 28.85 10.13 41.94
N ARG A 201 28.50 8.96 42.48
CA ARG A 201 27.28 8.22 42.08
C ARG A 201 26.06 9.14 42.23
N GLY A 202 25.35 9.39 41.14
CA GLY A 202 24.02 10.01 41.12
C GLY A 202 23.00 9.06 40.50
N ASP A 203 22.05 8.59 41.31
CA ASP A 203 20.92 7.74 40.86
C ASP A 203 19.74 8.64 40.45
N ASP A 204 19.85 9.25 39.27
CA ASP A 204 18.83 10.14 38.71
C ASP A 204 17.88 9.41 37.76
N ARG A 205 16.84 8.80 38.33
CA ARG A 205 15.67 8.31 37.60
C ARG A 205 14.95 9.47 36.90
N ARG A 206 15.19 9.68 35.61
CA ARG A 206 14.38 10.60 34.79
C ARG A 206 13.07 9.94 34.34
N PRO A 207 11.91 10.59 34.52
CA PRO A 207 10.61 10.03 34.17
C PRO A 207 10.32 10.10 32.66
N ASP A 208 9.40 9.25 32.21
CA ASP A 208 8.73 9.40 30.92
C ASP A 208 8.23 10.84 30.71
N ARG A 209 8.62 11.45 29.58
CA ARG A 209 7.87 12.55 28.96
C ARG A 209 7.63 12.20 27.51
N ARG A 210 6.36 11.96 27.20
CA ARG A 210 5.85 11.86 25.84
C ARG A 210 5.45 13.27 25.44
N ASP A 211 6.29 13.93 24.64
CA ASP A 211 5.94 15.24 24.09
C ASP A 211 4.88 15.05 23.00
N PHE A 212 3.61 15.16 23.40
CA PHE A 212 2.44 15.12 22.52
C PHE A 212 2.20 16.50 21.90
N ASP A 213 2.81 16.75 20.74
CA ASP A 213 2.47 17.89 19.89
C ASP A 213 1.07 17.69 19.24
N CYS A 214 -0.02 17.96 19.98
CA CYS A 214 -1.36 18.04 19.41
C CYS A 214 -1.38 19.11 18.31
N ARG A 215 -1.57 18.71 17.04
CA ARG A 215 -1.75 19.64 15.92
C ARG A 215 -3.21 20.09 15.82
N PRO A 216 -3.48 21.32 15.32
CA PRO A 216 -4.85 21.79 15.13
C PRO A 216 -5.67 20.83 14.25
N GLY A 217 -6.73 20.26 14.81
CA GLY A 217 -7.63 19.32 14.13
C GLY A 217 -7.32 17.83 14.35
N ASP A 218 -6.50 17.45 15.34
CA ASP A 218 -6.33 16.05 15.73
C ASP A 218 -7.42 15.62 16.76
N PRO A 219 -8.34 14.71 16.41
CA PRO A 219 -9.48 14.33 17.26
C PRO A 219 -9.11 13.40 18.43
N SER A 220 -7.81 13.24 18.73
CA SER A 220 -7.32 12.51 19.92
C SER A 220 -7.03 13.41 21.12
N CYS A 221 -7.24 14.73 21.00
CA CYS A 221 -7.02 15.71 22.07
C CYS A 221 -8.32 16.41 22.56
N ASP A 222 -9.51 15.91 22.19
CA ASP A 222 -10.83 16.47 22.53
C ASP A 222 -11.66 15.54 23.47
N GLU A 223 -11.36 15.53 24.78
CA GLU A 223 -12.24 15.07 25.89
C GLU A 223 -12.02 15.92 27.16
#